data_AF-A0A101CFZ5-F1
#
_entry.id   AF-A0A101CFZ5-F1
#
_cell.length_a   1.000
_cell.length_b   1.000
_cell.length_c   1.000
_cell.angle_alpha   90.00
_cell.angle_beta   90.00
_cell.angle_gamma   90.00
#
_symmetry.space_group_name_H-M   'P 1'
#
loop_
_entity.id
_entity.type
_entity.pdbx_description
1 polymer ?
#
loop_
_entity_poly.entity_id
_entity_poly.type
_entity_poly.pdbx_seq_one_letter_code
_entity_poly.pdbx_strand_id
1 'polypeptide(L)'
;MNDLIESFFNLFFIPKVSKILSEIINFGAICGIVTYTFKFIINLYLKRKNNLNLVPYYTDTILKAAKKKYIRTKCQNIDPSNEIEFENNFAFAVREDLLNFFLKNVFRIKQPEQKYYLILGDAGMGKTTFLLNLFRLYNNNLLNLIFSNEKMKLLPLGENFDELQKVISDIKDPEKTILLLDALDESNLFFHEETKNYSIFFDKLISLVSNFKQVVITCRTNFFINEKEEPYELKIKKYNTTGNGFHIIKKVYISPFNNSDVKKYLNNTFPFWQIENKNKAKKIILSTKDIFFRPMLLSYIEDLVKLNKSNFIKFEVYEALIEAWIDRESLKYPEAEKLIFKTNLYLFTYELAIHIYENYKENGYFISFENSQKIALKNNINLNELEIRSRTLLNRNSNGDYKFSHKTILECLLAYFSFLTRKNIGVNQYQIFYNLENFDFAQNLVEELHLNYKQFFKLPNIYEIDDFASEHASKVIKEKYKNSKPTIVWENGMTYRIHLQDLS
;
A
#
# COMPACT_ATOMS: atom_id res chain seq x y z
N MET A 1 49.85 18.92 -8.10
CA MET A 1 48.57 19.62 -8.40
C MET A 1 48.76 21.13 -8.39
N ASN A 2 49.41 21.69 -7.36
CA ASN A 2 49.72 23.11 -7.28
C ASN A 2 50.56 23.62 -8.47
N ASP A 3 51.65 22.92 -8.80
CA ASP A 3 52.54 23.31 -9.91
C ASP A 3 51.85 23.25 -11.29
N LEU A 4 50.88 22.35 -11.44
CA LEU A 4 50.08 22.17 -12.66
C LEU A 4 49.05 23.29 -12.84
N ILE A 5 48.41 23.71 -11.75
CA ILE A 5 47.45 24.82 -11.73
C ILE A 5 48.20 26.15 -11.89
N GLU A 6 49.34 26.31 -11.23
CA GLU A 6 50.21 27.48 -11.35
C GLU A 6 50.77 27.62 -12.78
N SER A 7 51.23 26.52 -13.40
CA SER A 7 51.65 26.49 -14.79
C SER A 7 50.53 26.89 -15.77
N PHE A 8 49.28 26.51 -15.49
CA PHE A 8 48.12 26.93 -16.29
C PHE A 8 47.84 28.44 -16.17
N PHE A 9 47.86 29.01 -14.96
CA PHE A 9 47.63 30.45 -14.79
C PHE A 9 48.78 31.31 -15.31
N ASN A 10 50.01 30.80 -15.31
CA ASN A 10 51.18 31.46 -15.89
C ASN A 10 51.06 31.68 -17.41
N LEU A 11 50.13 31.02 -18.11
CA LEU A 11 49.82 31.29 -19.52
C LEU A 11 49.01 32.58 -19.73
N PHE A 12 48.33 33.07 -18.67
CA PHE A 12 47.35 34.15 -18.77
C PHE A 12 47.65 35.34 -17.83
N PHE A 13 48.45 35.13 -16.78
CA PHE A 13 48.73 36.14 -15.74
C PHE A 13 50.21 36.20 -15.36
N ILE A 14 50.63 37.33 -14.79
CA ILE A 14 51.98 37.54 -14.24
C ILE A 14 52.22 36.53 -13.09
N PRO A 15 53.43 35.95 -12.92
CA PRO A 15 53.69 34.85 -11.99
C PRO A 15 53.20 35.07 -10.55
N LYS A 16 53.26 36.32 -10.07
CA LYS A 16 52.80 36.69 -8.72
C LYS A 16 51.28 36.56 -8.57
N VAL A 17 50.51 36.84 -9.62
CA VAL A 17 49.05 36.70 -9.65
C VAL A 17 48.64 35.22 -9.82
N SER A 18 49.36 34.48 -10.67
CA SER A 18 49.14 33.05 -10.88
C SER A 18 49.30 32.22 -9.60
N LYS A 19 50.31 32.53 -8.79
CA LYS A 19 50.54 31.88 -7.49
C LYS A 19 49.42 32.17 -6.48
N ILE A 20 48.91 33.40 -6.44
CA ILE A 20 47.77 33.76 -5.57
C ILE A 20 46.51 32.99 -6.01
N LEU A 21 46.25 32.89 -7.31
CA LEU A 21 45.09 32.16 -7.85
C LEU A 21 45.18 30.65 -7.60
N SER A 22 46.35 30.03 -7.72
CA SER A 22 46.56 28.61 -7.42
C SER A 22 46.36 28.31 -5.93
N GLU A 23 46.84 29.19 -5.04
CA GLU A 23 46.63 29.11 -3.59
C GLU A 23 45.14 29.24 -3.22
N ILE A 24 44.39 30.15 -3.85
CA ILE A 24 42.94 30.31 -3.62
C ILE A 24 42.17 29.05 -4.06
N ILE A 25 42.50 28.46 -5.21
CA ILE A 25 41.84 27.26 -5.71
C ILE A 25 42.14 26.06 -4.81
N ASN A 26 43.38 25.92 -4.36
CA ASN A 26 43.73 24.85 -3.42
C ASN A 26 43.08 25.03 -2.05
N PHE A 27 43.00 26.26 -1.55
CA PHE A 27 42.25 26.55 -0.33
C PHE A 27 40.77 26.21 -0.49
N GLY A 28 40.15 26.60 -1.62
CA GLY A 28 38.78 26.23 -1.96
C GLY A 28 38.57 24.72 -2.05
N ALA A 29 39.51 23.98 -2.65
CA ALA A 29 39.47 22.52 -2.74
C ALA A 29 39.60 21.86 -1.37
N ILE A 30 40.51 22.34 -0.50
CA ILE A 30 40.67 21.86 0.87
C ILE A 30 39.41 22.15 1.69
N CYS A 31 38.86 23.36 1.63
CA CYS A 31 37.58 23.69 2.27
C CYS A 31 36.43 22.82 1.75
N GLY A 32 36.40 22.53 0.45
CA GLY A 32 35.44 21.60 -0.16
C GLY A 32 35.55 20.19 0.41
N ILE A 33 36.77 19.65 0.52
CA ILE A 33 37.01 18.32 1.10
C ILE A 33 36.65 18.30 2.58
N VAL A 34 37.06 19.29 3.37
CA VAL A 34 36.75 19.39 4.81
C VAL A 34 35.24 19.49 5.04
N THR A 35 34.53 20.32 4.28
CA THR A 35 33.06 20.43 4.41
C THR A 35 32.35 19.15 4.00
N TYR A 36 32.84 18.44 2.97
CA TYR A 36 32.29 17.16 2.55
C TYR A 36 32.52 16.05 3.59
N THR A 37 33.74 15.92 4.11
CA THR A 37 34.08 14.92 5.14
C THR A 37 33.33 15.21 6.45
N PHE A 38 33.24 16.47 6.87
CA PHE A 38 32.46 16.88 8.03
C PHE A 38 30.97 16.55 7.87
N LYS A 39 30.36 16.90 6.71
CA LYS A 39 28.97 16.53 6.39
C LYS A 39 28.77 15.01 6.39
N PHE A 40 29.74 14.25 5.87
CA PHE A 40 29.68 12.79 5.84
C PHE A 40 29.70 12.18 7.25
N ILE A 41 30.62 12.63 8.11
CA ILE A 41 30.73 12.18 9.50
C ILE A 41 29.46 12.52 10.29
N ILE A 42 28.94 13.75 10.16
CA ILE A 42 27.67 14.14 10.79
C ILE A 42 26.53 13.26 10.30
N ASN A 43 26.42 13.02 9.00
CA ASN A 43 25.36 12.17 8.45
C ASN A 43 25.43 10.73 9.00
N LEU A 44 26.63 10.17 9.19
CA LEU A 44 26.80 8.86 9.82
C LEU A 44 26.37 8.87 11.30
N TYR A 45 26.75 9.90 12.05
CA TYR A 45 26.35 10.06 13.45
C TYR A 45 24.82 10.19 13.58
N LEU A 46 24.20 11.07 12.77
CA LEU A 46 22.75 11.29 12.78
C LEU A 46 21.99 10.02 12.40
N LYS A 47 22.47 9.29 11.39
CA LYS A 47 21.88 8.00 11.00
C LYS A 47 21.90 7.01 12.17
N ARG A 48 23.02 6.89 12.89
CA ARG A 48 23.12 6.02 14.07
C ARG A 48 22.19 6.46 15.19
N LYS A 49 22.19 7.75 15.54
CA LYS A 49 21.30 8.31 16.58
C LYS A 49 19.83 8.10 16.26
N ASN A 50 19.44 8.30 15.00
CA ASN A 50 18.06 8.12 14.55
C ASN A 50 17.63 6.66 14.56
N ASN A 51 18.51 5.73 14.15
CA ASN A 51 18.22 4.30 14.27
C ASN A 51 18.04 3.89 15.74
N LEU A 52 18.90 4.37 16.64
CA LEU A 52 18.77 4.11 18.08
C LEU A 52 17.44 4.61 18.65
N ASN A 53 16.95 5.77 18.21
CA ASN A 53 15.67 6.32 18.65
C ASN A 53 14.44 5.55 18.16
N LEU A 54 14.59 4.67 17.15
CA LEU A 54 13.51 3.87 16.58
C LEU A 54 13.50 2.43 17.09
N VAL A 55 14.57 2.00 17.77
CA VAL A 55 14.65 0.70 18.46
C VAL A 55 13.94 0.82 19.82
N PRO A 56 13.15 -0.17 20.26
CA PRO A 56 12.97 -1.50 19.66
C PRO A 56 11.91 -1.59 18.55
N TYR A 57 11.08 -0.56 18.38
CA TYR A 57 9.87 -0.63 17.55
C TYR A 57 10.09 -0.89 16.06
N TYR A 58 11.15 -0.31 15.47
CA TYR A 58 11.47 -0.50 14.06
C TYR A 58 12.87 -1.08 13.89
N THR A 59 12.93 -2.30 13.38
CA THR A 59 14.18 -3.00 13.12
C THR A 59 14.96 -2.38 11.95
N ASP A 60 16.28 -2.57 11.95
CA ASP A 60 17.15 -2.12 10.86
C ASP A 60 16.74 -2.66 9.48
N THR A 61 16.13 -3.84 9.43
CA THR A 61 15.62 -4.44 8.20
C THR A 61 14.43 -3.64 7.65
N ILE A 62 13.47 -3.27 8.50
CA ILE A 62 12.33 -2.41 8.15
C ILE A 62 12.83 -1.04 7.67
N LEU A 63 13.78 -0.43 8.39
CA LEU A 63 14.33 0.87 8.01
C LEU A 63 15.03 0.85 6.65
N LYS A 64 15.81 -0.22 6.37
CA LYS A 64 16.46 -0.41 5.06
C LYS A 64 15.43 -0.62 3.95
N ALA A 65 14.42 -1.45 4.20
CA ALA A 65 13.34 -1.71 3.24
C ALA A 65 12.56 -0.43 2.90
N ALA A 66 12.18 0.35 3.92
CA ALA A 66 11.47 1.62 3.77
C ALA A 66 12.26 2.67 2.99
N LYS A 67 13.60 2.53 2.89
CA LYS A 67 14.47 3.45 2.15
C LYS A 67 14.74 2.99 0.72
N LYS A 68 15.11 1.72 0.53
CA LYS A 68 15.76 1.23 -0.70
C LYS A 68 14.92 1.48 -1.96
N LYS A 69 13.60 1.31 -1.87
CA LYS A 69 12.66 1.42 -3.00
C LYS A 69 11.61 2.49 -2.79
N TYR A 70 11.91 3.49 -1.96
CA TYR A 70 10.93 4.49 -1.60
C TYR A 70 10.54 5.34 -2.80
N ILE A 71 9.24 5.39 -3.09
CA ILE A 71 8.64 6.32 -4.02
C ILE A 71 7.86 7.35 -3.21
N ARG A 72 8.01 8.63 -3.58
CA ARG A 72 7.38 9.72 -2.86
C ARG A 72 5.87 9.58 -2.90
N THR A 73 5.29 9.44 -1.72
CA THR A 73 3.85 9.33 -1.53
C THR A 73 3.19 10.66 -1.90
N LYS A 74 2.08 10.58 -2.63
CA LYS A 74 1.23 11.74 -2.93
C LYS A 74 -0.02 11.70 -2.05
N CYS A 75 -0.61 12.85 -1.80
CA CYS A 75 -1.85 12.98 -1.06
C CYS A 75 -2.89 13.82 -1.77
N GLN A 76 -4.13 13.68 -1.32
CA GLN A 76 -5.32 14.36 -1.80
C GLN A 76 -6.29 14.60 -0.64
N ASN A 77 -7.28 15.46 -0.87
CA ASN A 77 -8.31 15.83 0.10
C ASN A 77 -9.59 14.98 0.00
N ILE A 78 -9.73 14.15 -1.03
CA ILE A 78 -10.90 13.30 -1.27
C ILE A 78 -10.49 11.82 -1.13
N ASP A 79 -11.31 11.02 -0.45
CA ASP A 79 -11.04 9.58 -0.28
C ASP A 79 -10.97 8.86 -1.64
N PRO A 80 -9.83 8.21 -2.00
CA PRO A 80 -9.72 7.46 -3.24
C PRO A 80 -10.69 6.28 -3.34
N SER A 81 -11.17 5.74 -2.22
CA SER A 81 -12.04 4.55 -2.18
C SER A 81 -13.48 4.82 -2.62
N ASN A 82 -13.85 6.07 -2.87
CA ASN A 82 -15.16 6.39 -3.46
C ASN A 82 -15.26 5.90 -4.93
N GLU A 83 -14.15 5.89 -5.67
CA GLU A 83 -14.10 5.49 -7.08
C GLU A 83 -13.84 3.98 -7.26
N ILE A 84 -14.47 3.34 -8.24
CA ILE A 84 -14.29 1.89 -8.51
C ILE A 84 -12.90 1.60 -9.11
N GLU A 85 -12.43 2.46 -10.01
CA GLU A 85 -11.13 2.35 -10.69
C GLU A 85 -10.28 3.59 -10.36
N PHE A 86 -8.96 3.42 -10.20
CA PHE A 86 -8.11 4.52 -9.74
C PHE A 86 -7.86 5.57 -10.81
N GLU A 87 -7.89 5.17 -12.09
CA GLU A 87 -7.68 6.09 -13.21
C GLU A 87 -8.71 7.22 -13.21
N ASN A 88 -9.97 6.92 -12.86
CA ASN A 88 -11.05 7.91 -12.75
C ASN A 88 -10.80 8.91 -11.62
N ASN A 89 -10.23 8.46 -10.50
CA ASN A 89 -9.89 9.34 -9.38
C ASN A 89 -8.84 10.41 -9.77
N PHE A 90 -7.88 10.04 -10.62
CA PHE A 90 -6.80 10.95 -11.02
C PHE A 90 -7.27 12.11 -11.90
N ALA A 91 -8.43 12.01 -12.55
CA ALA A 91 -8.95 13.09 -13.37
C ALA A 91 -9.42 14.30 -12.55
N PHE A 92 -9.88 14.09 -11.31
CA PHE A 92 -10.55 15.11 -10.51
C PHE A 92 -9.81 15.51 -9.23
N ALA A 93 -8.94 14.65 -8.69
CA ALA A 93 -8.23 14.93 -7.44
C ALA A 93 -6.91 15.67 -7.64
N VAL A 94 -6.72 16.81 -6.95
CA VAL A 94 -5.42 17.48 -6.88
C VAL A 94 -4.46 16.68 -6.00
N ARG A 95 -3.29 16.36 -6.54
CA ARG A 95 -2.28 15.52 -5.87
C ARG A 95 -1.04 16.32 -5.51
N GLU A 96 -0.68 16.33 -4.23
CA GLU A 96 0.54 16.98 -3.73
C GLU A 96 1.55 15.95 -3.20
N ASP A 97 2.85 16.26 -3.24
CA ASP A 97 3.91 15.47 -2.59
C ASP A 97 3.78 15.59 -1.07
N LEU A 98 3.39 14.48 -0.42
CA LEU A 98 3.06 14.45 1.02
C LEU A 98 4.28 14.79 1.90
N LEU A 99 5.48 14.38 1.51
CA LEU A 99 6.70 14.73 2.25
C LEU A 99 6.99 16.22 2.18
N ASN A 100 6.91 16.81 0.99
CA ASN A 100 7.13 18.24 0.81
C ASN A 100 6.06 19.05 1.54
N PHE A 101 4.80 18.63 1.48
CA PHE A 101 3.70 19.24 2.23
C PHE A 101 4.07 19.37 3.71
N PHE A 102 4.48 18.28 4.37
CA PHE A 102 4.86 18.34 5.77
C PHE A 102 6.16 19.11 6.03
N LEU A 103 7.24 18.80 5.31
CA LEU A 103 8.57 19.36 5.57
C LEU A 103 8.70 20.85 5.21
N LYS A 104 7.95 21.33 4.22
CA LYS A 104 8.04 22.71 3.73
C LYS A 104 6.89 23.58 4.20
N ASN A 105 5.67 23.02 4.28
CA ASN A 105 4.46 23.83 4.51
C ASN A 105 3.93 23.67 5.94
N VAL A 106 4.05 22.49 6.57
CA VAL A 106 3.48 22.25 7.91
C VAL A 106 4.48 22.54 9.04
N PHE A 107 5.67 21.94 8.99
CA PHE A 107 6.61 21.97 10.13
C PHE A 107 7.43 23.25 10.24
N ARG A 108 7.51 24.06 9.17
CA ARG A 108 8.25 25.35 9.18
C ARG A 108 7.50 26.48 9.89
N ILE A 109 6.22 26.30 10.19
CA ILE A 109 5.40 27.32 10.85
C ILE A 109 5.76 27.33 12.34
N LYS A 110 6.19 28.49 12.86
CA LYS A 110 6.57 28.66 14.27
C LYS A 110 5.37 28.51 15.21
N GLN A 111 4.24 29.11 14.86
CA GLN A 111 2.97 29.03 15.60
C GLN A 111 1.88 28.47 14.69
N PRO A 112 1.77 27.13 14.56
CA PRO A 112 0.80 26.53 13.68
C PRO A 112 -0.61 26.63 14.26
N GLU A 113 -1.55 27.24 13.53
CA GLU A 113 -2.98 27.16 13.87
C GLU A 113 -3.50 25.72 13.81
N GLN A 114 -2.96 24.94 12.87
CA GLN A 114 -3.28 23.53 12.66
C GLN A 114 -2.25 22.62 13.34
N LYS A 115 -2.68 22.01 14.43
CA LYS A 115 -1.85 21.15 15.29
C LYS A 115 -1.94 19.66 14.96
N TYR A 116 -3.12 19.17 14.59
CA TYR A 116 -3.41 17.75 14.44
C TYR A 116 -3.63 17.37 12.99
N TYR A 117 -2.98 16.30 12.53
CA TYR A 117 -3.12 15.77 11.18
C TYR A 117 -3.45 14.29 11.25
N LEU A 118 -4.45 13.87 10.48
CA LEU A 118 -4.82 12.47 10.32
C LEU A 118 -4.58 12.05 8.87
N ILE A 119 -3.61 11.15 8.68
CA ILE A 119 -3.24 10.60 7.38
C ILE A 119 -3.99 9.28 7.20
N LEU A 120 -4.91 9.28 6.25
CA LEU A 120 -5.79 8.16 5.94
C LEU A 120 -5.34 7.47 4.66
N GLY A 121 -5.55 6.17 4.60
CA GLY A 121 -5.40 5.41 3.37
C GLY A 121 -5.53 3.92 3.61
N ASP A 122 -5.84 3.15 2.57
CA ASP A 122 -6.08 1.71 2.70
C ASP A 122 -4.84 0.93 3.18
N ALA A 123 -5.05 -0.36 3.46
CA ALA A 123 -3.96 -1.29 3.72
C ALA A 123 -2.95 -1.30 2.56
N GLY A 124 -1.65 -1.22 2.89
CA GLY A 124 -0.59 -1.29 1.89
C GLY A 124 -0.33 -0.02 1.06
N MET A 125 -0.95 1.12 1.40
CA MET A 125 -0.72 2.41 0.74
C MET A 125 0.60 3.12 1.11
N GLY A 126 1.36 2.56 2.07
CA GLY A 126 2.68 3.10 2.44
C GLY A 126 2.67 4.18 3.52
N LYS A 127 1.66 4.20 4.42
CA LYS A 127 1.55 5.11 5.58
C LYS A 127 2.81 5.06 6.47
N THR A 128 3.16 3.89 6.97
CA THR A 128 4.37 3.65 7.78
C THR A 128 5.64 4.04 7.03
N THR A 129 5.76 3.63 5.75
CA THR A 129 6.93 3.98 4.91
C THR A 129 7.08 5.49 4.74
N PHE A 130 5.97 6.21 4.61
CA PHE A 130 5.95 7.67 4.59
C PHE A 130 6.47 8.25 5.92
N LEU A 131 5.93 7.83 7.08
CA LEU A 131 6.36 8.35 8.39
C LEU A 131 7.84 8.11 8.66
N LEU A 132 8.35 6.92 8.34
CA LEU A 132 9.77 6.58 8.48
C LEU A 132 10.66 7.49 7.63
N ASN A 133 10.25 7.81 6.40
CA ASN A 133 10.99 8.72 5.55
C ASN A 133 10.85 10.18 6.00
N LEU A 134 9.69 10.58 6.51
CA LEU A 134 9.47 11.91 7.08
C LEU A 134 10.38 12.14 8.29
N PHE A 135 10.35 11.21 9.25
CA PHE A 135 11.21 11.22 10.44
C PHE A 135 12.69 11.32 10.07
N ARG A 136 13.13 10.46 9.16
CA ARG A 136 14.52 10.42 8.70
C ARG A 136 14.94 11.73 8.02
N LEU A 137 14.13 12.27 7.12
CA LEU A 137 14.48 13.48 6.39
C LEU A 137 14.49 14.70 7.29
N TYR A 138 13.55 14.78 8.24
CA TYR A 138 13.51 15.86 9.22
C TYR A 138 14.75 15.85 10.13
N ASN A 139 15.07 14.68 10.70
CA ASN A 139 16.19 14.54 11.65
C ASN A 139 17.58 14.47 11.00
N ASN A 140 17.68 14.22 9.68
CA ASN A 140 18.95 14.28 8.96
C ASN A 140 19.26 15.67 8.39
N ASN A 141 18.34 16.63 8.49
CA ASN A 141 18.57 17.97 7.97
C ASN A 141 19.44 18.77 8.95
N LEU A 142 20.70 19.03 8.55
CA LEU A 142 21.67 19.83 9.31
C LEU A 142 21.13 21.20 9.74
N LEU A 143 20.33 21.87 8.90
CA LEU A 143 19.74 23.16 9.25
C LEU A 143 18.75 23.03 10.40
N ASN A 144 17.97 21.95 10.44
CA ASN A 144 17.04 21.71 11.55
C ASN A 144 17.82 21.38 12.84
N LEU A 145 18.93 20.66 12.76
CA LEU A 145 19.74 20.35 13.94
C LEU A 145 20.45 21.57 14.54
N ILE A 146 20.89 22.50 13.70
CA ILE A 146 21.68 23.66 14.14
C ILE A 146 20.76 24.82 14.53
N PHE A 147 19.66 25.03 13.81
CA PHE A 147 18.82 26.22 13.95
C PHE A 147 17.40 25.93 14.47
N SER A 148 16.96 24.67 14.51
CA SER A 148 15.66 24.33 15.08
C SER A 148 15.82 23.80 16.50
N ASN A 149 15.08 24.41 17.43
CA ASN A 149 14.90 23.88 18.78
C ASN A 149 13.90 22.72 18.80
N GLU A 150 13.35 22.34 17.64
CA GLU A 150 12.24 21.40 17.53
C GLU A 150 12.71 19.96 17.33
N LYS A 151 12.19 19.07 18.17
CA LYS A 151 12.49 17.63 18.14
C LYS A 151 11.39 16.90 17.37
N MET A 152 11.71 15.73 16.79
CA MET A 152 10.70 14.85 16.20
C MET A 152 10.80 13.45 16.81
N LYS A 153 9.66 12.87 17.17
CA LYS A 153 9.53 11.51 17.73
C LYS A 153 8.52 10.72 16.90
N LEU A 154 8.80 9.43 16.72
CA LEU A 154 7.93 8.49 16.00
C LEU A 154 7.67 7.29 16.90
N LEU A 155 6.39 6.98 17.14
CA LEU A 155 5.95 5.87 17.99
C LEU A 155 4.86 5.06 17.25
N PRO A 156 4.90 3.72 17.32
CA PRO A 156 3.77 2.89 16.89
C PRO A 156 2.61 2.98 17.89
N LEU A 157 1.38 2.93 17.39
CA LEU A 157 0.16 2.84 18.22
C LEU A 157 -0.31 1.40 18.46
N GLY A 158 0.29 0.43 17.77
CA GLY A 158 -0.03 -1.00 17.96
C GLY A 158 0.46 -1.61 19.27
N GLU A 159 1.31 -0.89 20.01
CA GLU A 159 1.81 -1.33 21.32
C GLU A 159 0.76 -1.15 22.43
N ASN A 160 1.03 -1.72 23.60
CA ASN A 160 0.19 -1.55 24.78
C ASN A 160 0.04 -0.04 25.13
N PHE A 161 -1.18 0.42 25.42
CA PHE A 161 -1.43 1.83 25.76
C PHE A 161 -0.64 2.30 26.97
N ASP A 162 -0.53 1.47 27.99
CA ASP A 162 0.12 1.86 29.24
C ASP A 162 1.60 2.13 28.99
N GLU A 163 2.20 1.37 28.08
CA GLU A 163 3.56 1.62 27.61
C GLU A 163 3.62 2.89 26.78
N LEU A 164 2.71 3.07 25.82
CA LEU A 164 2.63 4.29 25.01
C LEU A 164 2.47 5.55 25.89
N GLN A 165 1.62 5.49 26.91
CA GLN A 165 1.38 6.58 27.85
C GLN A 165 2.64 6.92 28.64
N LYS A 166 3.35 5.90 29.15
CA LYS A 166 4.65 6.09 29.82
C LYS A 166 5.66 6.76 28.89
N VAL A 167 5.84 6.20 27.69
CA VAL A 167 6.80 6.70 26.69
C VAL A 167 6.48 8.14 26.29
N ILE A 168 5.20 8.48 26.09
CA ILE A 168 4.79 9.85 25.74
C ILE A 168 5.04 10.81 26.90
N SER A 169 4.74 10.39 28.14
CA SER A 169 4.93 11.22 29.34
C SER A 169 6.41 11.52 29.63
N ASP A 170 7.31 10.61 29.26
CA ASP A 170 8.74 10.75 29.43
C ASP A 170 9.41 11.69 28.39
N ILE A 171 8.66 12.15 27.38
CA ILE A 171 9.20 13.06 26.36
C ILE A 171 9.39 14.47 26.93
N LYS A 172 10.66 14.88 27.03
CA LYS A 172 11.05 16.24 27.43
C LYS A 172 10.68 17.29 26.36
N ASP A 173 10.17 18.43 26.80
CA ASP A 173 9.76 19.58 25.97
C ASP A 173 8.70 19.22 24.90
N PRO A 174 7.52 18.69 25.29
CA PRO A 174 6.49 18.27 24.32
C PRO A 174 6.06 19.43 23.40
N GLU A 175 5.95 20.65 23.93
CA GLU A 175 5.57 21.86 23.19
C GLU A 175 6.57 22.31 22.11
N LYS A 176 7.79 21.75 22.11
CA LYS A 176 8.79 21.91 21.04
C LYS A 176 8.97 20.63 20.22
N THR A 177 8.13 19.63 20.41
CA THR A 177 8.28 18.31 19.81
C THR A 177 7.14 18.02 18.84
N ILE A 178 7.50 17.58 17.62
CA ILE A 178 6.58 17.00 16.64
C ILE A 178 6.45 15.50 16.94
N LEU A 179 5.23 15.05 17.15
CA LEU A 179 4.93 13.64 17.43
C LEU A 179 4.31 12.97 16.20
N LEU A 180 4.90 11.87 15.76
CA LEU A 180 4.37 11.00 14.72
C LEU A 180 3.86 9.71 15.37
N LEU A 181 2.61 9.37 15.10
CA LEU A 181 1.94 8.18 15.62
C LEU A 181 1.55 7.26 14.45
N ASP A 182 2.11 6.06 14.43
CA ASP A 182 1.95 5.11 13.33
C ASP A 182 0.86 4.07 13.62
N ALA A 183 0.04 3.76 12.62
CA ALA A 183 -0.94 2.67 12.62
C ALA A 183 -1.97 2.68 13.79
N LEU A 184 -2.79 3.72 13.89
CA LEU A 184 -3.91 3.78 14.86
C LEU A 184 -4.85 2.57 14.77
N ASP A 185 -5.05 2.06 13.55
CA ASP A 185 -5.90 0.89 13.29
C ASP A 185 -5.35 -0.44 13.85
N GLU A 186 -4.10 -0.45 14.32
CA GLU A 186 -3.47 -1.60 14.95
C GLU A 186 -3.47 -1.51 16.48
N SER A 187 -4.03 -0.44 17.08
CA SER A 187 -4.01 -0.28 18.54
C SER A 187 -4.90 -1.32 19.24
N ASN A 188 -4.33 -2.00 20.23
CA ASN A 188 -5.06 -2.99 21.04
C ASN A 188 -6.07 -2.34 22.02
N LEU A 189 -6.01 -1.02 22.21
CA LEU A 189 -6.87 -0.26 23.12
C LEU A 189 -8.35 -0.34 22.83
N PHE A 190 -8.70 -0.19 21.56
CA PHE A 190 -10.11 -0.21 21.16
C PHE A 190 -10.79 -1.51 21.60
N PHE A 191 -10.01 -2.59 21.75
CA PHE A 191 -10.48 -3.90 22.16
C PHE A 191 -10.52 -4.12 23.67
N HIS A 192 -9.64 -3.46 24.43
CA HIS A 192 -9.61 -3.58 25.89
C HIS A 192 -10.74 -2.85 26.59
N GLU A 193 -11.27 -1.76 26.01
CA GLU A 193 -12.22 -0.91 26.73
C GLU A 193 -13.67 -1.41 26.74
N GLU A 194 -14.02 -2.50 26.05
CA GLU A 194 -15.40 -3.05 25.90
C GLU A 194 -16.48 -2.06 25.40
N THR A 195 -16.16 -0.76 25.31
CA THR A 195 -17.08 0.35 25.07
C THR A 195 -17.42 0.52 23.60
N LYS A 196 -16.69 -0.14 22.69
CA LYS A 196 -16.80 0.01 21.22
C LYS A 196 -16.90 1.47 20.75
N ASN A 197 -16.38 2.44 21.52
CA ASN A 197 -16.62 3.85 21.28
C ASN A 197 -15.36 4.55 20.78
N TYR A 198 -15.27 4.70 19.46
CA TYR A 198 -14.17 5.38 18.77
C TYR A 198 -13.90 6.78 19.32
N SER A 199 -14.94 7.54 19.67
CA SER A 199 -14.79 8.91 20.17
C SER A 199 -14.09 8.94 21.52
N ILE A 200 -14.40 8.02 22.44
CA ILE A 200 -13.80 8.00 23.79
C ILE A 200 -12.31 7.67 23.70
N PHE A 201 -11.96 6.64 22.93
CA PHE A 201 -10.57 6.27 22.70
C PHE A 201 -9.79 7.42 22.07
N PHE A 202 -10.36 8.03 21.04
CA PHE A 202 -9.71 9.13 20.34
C PHE A 202 -9.54 10.36 21.24
N ASP A 203 -10.52 10.69 22.08
CA ASP A 203 -10.43 11.75 23.09
C ASP A 203 -9.29 11.48 24.10
N LYS A 204 -9.13 10.22 24.56
CA LYS A 204 -8.03 9.81 25.43
C LYS A 204 -6.68 10.01 24.76
N LEU A 205 -6.53 9.52 23.52
CA LEU A 205 -5.29 9.69 22.76
C LEU A 205 -4.95 11.18 22.56
N ILE A 206 -5.95 11.99 22.21
CA ILE A 206 -5.79 13.42 21.95
C ILE A 206 -5.44 14.19 23.24
N SER A 207 -6.01 13.83 24.39
CA SER A 207 -5.64 14.43 25.67
C SER A 207 -4.19 14.13 26.06
N LEU A 208 -3.73 12.89 25.83
CA LEU A 208 -2.35 12.47 26.08
C LEU A 208 -1.32 13.24 25.24
N VAL A 209 -1.65 13.55 23.97
CA VAL A 209 -0.75 14.25 23.05
C VAL A 209 -1.03 15.75 22.93
N SER A 210 -1.88 16.28 23.82
CA SER A 210 -2.37 17.65 23.75
C SER A 210 -1.29 18.71 23.90
N ASN A 211 -0.16 18.40 24.53
CA ASN A 211 0.93 19.35 24.78
C ASN A 211 1.98 19.40 23.66
N PHE A 212 1.90 18.55 22.65
CA PHE A 212 2.92 18.49 21.59
C PHE A 212 2.86 19.70 20.64
N LYS A 213 3.95 20.06 19.97
CA LYS A 213 3.93 21.15 18.97
C LYS A 213 2.92 20.86 17.86
N GLN A 214 3.07 19.69 17.24
CA GLN A 214 2.22 19.16 16.17
C GLN A 214 2.16 17.64 16.30
N VAL A 215 1.03 17.06 15.93
CA VAL A 215 0.79 15.61 16.00
C VAL A 215 0.30 15.11 14.65
N VAL A 216 0.96 14.08 14.12
CA VAL A 216 0.58 13.40 12.88
C VAL A 216 0.23 11.96 13.22
N ILE A 217 -1.00 11.56 12.94
CA ILE A 217 -1.52 10.22 13.20
C ILE A 217 -1.78 9.54 11.85
N THR A 218 -1.41 8.28 11.70
CA THR A 218 -1.79 7.49 10.51
C THR A 218 -2.84 6.44 10.88
N CYS A 219 -3.77 6.17 9.97
CA CYS A 219 -4.83 5.18 10.18
C CYS A 219 -5.35 4.63 8.84
N ARG A 220 -5.92 3.42 8.83
CA ARG A 220 -6.73 2.93 7.72
C ARG A 220 -8.08 3.64 7.66
N THR A 221 -8.54 3.97 6.47
CA THR A 221 -9.90 4.51 6.20
C THR A 221 -10.99 3.62 6.80
N ASN A 222 -10.85 2.30 6.66
CA ASN A 222 -11.82 1.31 7.16
C ASN A 222 -11.93 1.22 8.70
N PHE A 223 -11.02 1.86 9.45
CA PHE A 223 -11.06 1.86 10.91
C PHE A 223 -12.29 2.59 11.47
N PHE A 224 -12.72 3.67 10.80
CA PHE A 224 -13.95 4.40 11.13
C PHE A 224 -15.15 3.78 10.40
N ILE A 225 -16.36 3.88 10.95
CA ILE A 225 -17.54 3.23 10.33
C ILE A 225 -17.96 3.94 9.05
N ASN A 226 -17.85 5.27 9.01
CA ASN A 226 -18.11 6.12 7.84
C ASN A 226 -17.28 7.41 7.94
N GLU A 227 -17.36 8.29 6.93
CA GLU A 227 -16.60 9.55 6.92
C GLU A 227 -17.03 10.53 8.02
N LYS A 228 -18.31 10.46 8.45
CA LYS A 228 -18.85 11.34 9.50
C LYS A 228 -18.30 11.01 10.90
N GLU A 229 -17.97 9.75 11.13
CA GLU A 229 -17.35 9.30 12.39
C GLU A 229 -15.84 9.55 12.47
N GLU A 230 -15.22 9.95 11.36
CA GLU A 230 -13.84 10.39 11.40
C GLU A 230 -13.72 11.70 12.18
N PRO A 231 -12.74 11.82 13.08
CA PRO A 231 -12.64 12.96 13.97
C PRO A 231 -12.37 14.24 13.17
N TYR A 232 -13.15 15.29 13.47
CA TYR A 232 -13.03 16.61 12.85
C TYR A 232 -12.75 17.70 13.88
N GLU A 233 -13.68 17.95 14.81
CA GLU A 233 -13.50 18.92 15.90
C GLU A 233 -13.14 18.20 17.21
N LEU A 234 -12.12 18.69 17.92
CA LEU A 234 -11.59 18.10 19.15
C LEU A 234 -12.15 18.79 20.39
N LYS A 235 -12.18 18.10 21.53
CA LYS A 235 -12.56 18.72 22.82
C LYS A 235 -11.43 19.53 23.48
N ILE A 236 -10.51 20.08 22.68
CA ILE A 236 -9.39 20.92 23.15
C ILE A 236 -9.59 22.35 22.66
N LYS A 237 -9.74 23.29 23.61
CA LYS A 237 -9.90 24.72 23.30
C LYS A 237 -8.60 25.33 22.77
N LYS A 238 -8.70 26.18 21.76
CA LYS A 238 -7.60 27.03 21.28
C LYS A 238 -7.46 28.21 22.24
N TYR A 239 -6.39 28.23 23.03
CA TYR A 239 -5.99 29.42 23.76
C TYR A 239 -4.90 30.13 22.94
N ASN A 240 -5.06 31.44 22.68
CA ASN A 240 -4.14 32.32 21.92
C ASN A 240 -4.28 32.41 20.38
N THR A 241 -5.45 32.12 19.80
CA THR A 241 -5.77 32.49 18.40
C THR A 241 -7.02 33.35 18.36
N THR A 242 -7.20 34.18 17.32
CA THR A 242 -8.29 35.17 17.15
C THR A 242 -9.67 34.54 16.87
N GLY A 243 -9.98 33.44 17.56
CA GLY A 243 -11.27 32.77 17.53
C GLY A 243 -11.38 31.82 18.72
N ASN A 244 -12.34 32.08 19.60
CA ASN A 244 -12.67 31.22 20.75
C ASN A 244 -13.30 29.90 20.26
N GLY A 245 -12.48 29.00 19.71
CA GLY A 245 -12.93 27.73 19.15
C GLY A 245 -12.09 26.53 19.59
N PHE A 246 -12.46 25.35 19.12
CA PHE A 246 -11.73 24.12 19.39
C PHE A 246 -10.67 23.81 18.32
N HIS A 247 -9.69 22.98 18.66
CA HIS A 247 -8.76 22.44 17.67
C HIS A 247 -9.50 21.52 16.70
N ILE A 248 -9.15 21.60 15.41
CA ILE A 248 -9.67 20.69 14.38
C ILE A 248 -8.57 19.71 13.96
N ILE A 249 -8.96 18.59 13.37
CA ILE A 249 -8.06 17.64 12.71
C ILE A 249 -8.09 17.87 11.21
N LYS A 250 -6.91 18.08 10.62
CA LYS A 250 -6.77 18.14 9.17
C LYS A 250 -6.57 16.73 8.61
N LYS A 251 -7.58 16.25 7.89
CA LYS A 251 -7.54 14.96 7.20
C LYS A 251 -6.74 15.07 5.90
N VAL A 252 -5.95 14.03 5.61
CA VAL A 252 -5.17 13.92 4.37
C VAL A 252 -5.21 12.47 3.90
N TYR A 253 -5.71 12.22 2.69
CA TYR A 253 -5.78 10.87 2.12
C TYR A 253 -4.54 10.59 1.27
N ILE A 254 -3.93 9.41 1.45
CA ILE A 254 -2.86 8.93 0.57
C ILE A 254 -3.46 8.56 -0.77
N SER A 255 -2.84 9.08 -1.83
CA SER A 255 -3.24 8.81 -3.19
C SER A 255 -2.50 7.57 -3.74
N PRO A 256 -3.19 6.64 -4.43
CA PRO A 256 -2.58 5.47 -5.10
C PRO A 256 -1.48 5.89 -6.08
N PHE A 257 -0.48 5.06 -6.34
CA PHE A 257 0.54 5.38 -7.34
C PHE A 257 -0.07 5.63 -8.72
N ASN A 258 0.66 6.35 -9.57
CA ASN A 258 0.33 6.43 -10.99
C ASN A 258 1.41 5.73 -11.83
N ASN A 259 1.20 5.67 -13.14
CA ASN A 259 2.15 5.08 -14.09
C ASN A 259 3.59 5.64 -13.94
N SER A 260 3.76 6.93 -13.65
CA SER A 260 5.08 7.51 -13.44
C SER A 260 5.76 7.00 -12.15
N ASP A 261 4.97 6.79 -11.10
CA ASP A 261 5.44 6.29 -9.81
C ASP A 261 5.78 4.79 -9.90
N VAL A 262 4.97 4.00 -10.59
CA VAL A 262 5.25 2.59 -10.91
C VAL A 262 6.53 2.47 -11.74
N LYS A 263 6.72 3.30 -12.76
CA LYS A 263 7.94 3.31 -13.57
C LYS A 263 9.18 3.62 -12.73
N LYS A 264 9.09 4.60 -11.82
CA LYS A 264 10.18 4.91 -10.87
C LYS A 264 10.44 3.73 -9.94
N TYR A 265 9.41 3.06 -9.43
CA TYR A 265 9.56 1.88 -8.59
C TYR A 265 10.33 0.78 -9.32
N LEU A 266 9.96 0.44 -10.56
CA LEU A 266 10.66 -0.56 -11.36
C LEU A 266 12.12 -0.18 -11.62
N ASN A 267 12.42 1.10 -11.83
CA ASN A 267 13.79 1.57 -12.00
C ASN A 267 14.64 1.41 -10.72
N ASN A 268 14.04 1.62 -9.55
CA ASN A 268 14.71 1.44 -8.26
C ASN A 268 14.87 -0.03 -7.87
N THR A 269 13.98 -0.88 -8.38
CA THR A 269 13.86 -2.30 -8.06
C THR A 269 14.79 -3.15 -8.92
N PHE A 270 14.77 -2.92 -10.24
CA PHE A 270 15.58 -3.64 -11.22
C PHE A 270 16.66 -2.72 -11.80
N PRO A 271 17.92 -2.91 -11.37
CA PRO A 271 19.06 -2.17 -11.90
C PRO A 271 19.30 -2.42 -13.39
N PHE A 272 20.21 -1.65 -13.99
CA PHE A 272 20.48 -1.73 -15.44
C PHE A 272 21.01 -3.09 -15.91
N TRP A 273 21.56 -3.94 -15.04
CA TRP A 273 21.97 -5.31 -15.40
C TRP A 273 20.83 -6.35 -15.33
N GLN A 274 19.65 -5.99 -14.80
CA GLN A 274 18.48 -6.85 -14.70
C GLN A 274 17.38 -6.44 -15.70
N ILE A 275 17.76 -6.10 -16.93
CA ILE A 275 16.84 -5.60 -17.96
C ILE A 275 15.76 -6.64 -18.31
N GLU A 276 16.11 -7.92 -18.38
CA GLU A 276 15.15 -9.00 -18.68
C GLU A 276 14.05 -9.07 -17.61
N ASN A 277 14.45 -9.12 -16.33
CA ASN A 277 13.56 -9.08 -15.18
C ASN A 277 12.66 -7.84 -15.19
N LYS A 278 13.23 -6.68 -15.53
CA LYS A 278 12.48 -5.43 -15.65
C LYS A 278 11.47 -5.46 -16.79
N ASN A 279 11.82 -6.03 -17.93
CA ASN A 279 10.91 -6.19 -19.06
C ASN A 279 9.79 -7.17 -18.74
N LYS A 280 10.10 -8.26 -18.02
CA LYS A 280 9.11 -9.20 -17.49
C LYS A 280 8.14 -8.52 -16.52
N ALA A 281 8.65 -7.74 -15.58
CA ALA A 281 7.84 -6.94 -14.66
C ALA A 281 6.91 -5.96 -15.40
N LYS A 282 7.41 -5.26 -16.41
CA LYS A 282 6.60 -4.37 -17.25
C LYS A 282 5.48 -5.12 -17.96
N LYS A 283 5.75 -6.30 -18.54
CA LYS A 283 4.73 -7.12 -19.20
C LYS A 283 3.62 -7.53 -18.23
N ILE A 284 3.98 -7.96 -17.02
CA ILE A 284 3.03 -8.30 -15.95
C ILE A 284 2.17 -7.09 -15.56
N ILE A 285 2.78 -5.93 -15.37
CA ILE A 285 2.04 -4.71 -14.97
C ILE A 285 1.10 -4.25 -16.09
N LEU A 286 1.56 -4.26 -17.35
CA LEU A 286 0.72 -3.87 -18.49
C LEU A 286 -0.49 -4.79 -18.69
N SER A 287 -0.41 -6.05 -18.27
CA SER A 287 -1.51 -7.02 -18.44
C SER A 287 -2.55 -7.00 -17.31
N THR A 288 -2.35 -6.22 -16.24
CA THR A 288 -3.11 -6.36 -14.97
C THR A 288 -3.84 -5.08 -14.53
N LYS A 289 -4.25 -4.24 -15.50
CA LYS A 289 -4.87 -2.92 -15.25
C LYS A 289 -4.04 -2.10 -14.23
N ASP A 290 -4.69 -1.36 -13.36
CA ASP A 290 -4.15 -0.44 -12.36
C ASP A 290 -3.98 -1.07 -10.96
N ILE A 291 -4.08 -2.39 -10.81
CA ILE A 291 -3.93 -3.07 -9.50
C ILE A 291 -2.59 -2.75 -8.82
N PHE A 292 -1.53 -2.60 -9.63
CA PHE A 292 -0.19 -2.27 -9.17
C PHE A 292 0.01 -0.80 -8.80
N PHE A 293 -1.04 0.03 -8.84
CA PHE A 293 -1.02 1.36 -8.23
C PHE A 293 -1.03 1.30 -6.71
N ARG A 294 -1.37 0.14 -6.12
CA ARG A 294 -1.18 -0.12 -4.68
C ARG A 294 0.29 -0.47 -4.40
N PRO A 295 1.02 0.32 -3.60
CA PRO A 295 2.45 0.10 -3.35
C PRO A 295 2.78 -1.30 -2.81
N MET A 296 1.93 -1.85 -1.94
CA MET A 296 2.10 -3.21 -1.43
C MET A 296 1.98 -4.26 -2.53
N LEU A 297 0.97 -4.19 -3.40
CA LEU A 297 0.82 -5.17 -4.49
C LEU A 297 2.00 -5.07 -5.47
N LEU A 298 2.45 -3.85 -5.75
CA LEU A 298 3.65 -3.60 -6.55
C LEU A 298 4.91 -4.19 -5.93
N SER A 299 4.99 -4.33 -4.60
CA SER A 299 6.15 -4.91 -3.95
C SER A 299 6.35 -6.40 -4.26
N TYR A 300 5.29 -7.13 -4.58
CA TYR A 300 5.37 -8.54 -4.99
C TYR A 300 5.85 -8.75 -6.42
N ILE A 301 6.03 -7.69 -7.20
CA ILE A 301 6.51 -7.82 -8.59
C ILE A 301 7.87 -8.50 -8.67
N GLU A 302 8.73 -8.31 -7.66
CA GLU A 302 10.01 -9.01 -7.60
C GLU A 302 9.82 -10.51 -7.44
N ASP A 303 8.91 -10.93 -6.56
CA ASP A 303 8.67 -12.34 -6.28
C ASP A 303 8.01 -13.02 -7.47
N LEU A 304 7.07 -12.34 -8.14
CA LEU A 304 6.49 -12.79 -9.41
C LEU A 304 7.58 -12.98 -10.48
N VAL A 305 8.49 -12.02 -10.64
CA VAL A 305 9.55 -12.13 -11.65
C VAL A 305 10.48 -13.32 -11.38
N LYS A 306 10.79 -13.61 -10.11
CA LYS A 306 11.69 -14.70 -9.68
C LYS A 306 11.16 -16.11 -9.92
N LEU A 307 9.86 -16.33 -10.14
CA LEU A 307 9.31 -17.68 -10.32
C LEU A 307 9.79 -18.39 -11.61
N ASN A 308 10.78 -17.87 -12.34
CA ASN A 308 11.39 -18.42 -13.56
C ASN A 308 10.41 -18.90 -14.66
N LYS A 309 9.15 -18.48 -14.59
CA LYS A 309 8.14 -18.79 -15.59
C LYS A 309 8.24 -17.82 -16.76
N SER A 310 8.30 -18.31 -18.00
CA SER A 310 8.48 -17.46 -19.20
C SER A 310 7.28 -16.56 -19.45
N ASN A 311 6.06 -17.09 -19.26
CA ASN A 311 4.80 -16.36 -19.45
C ASN A 311 3.87 -16.61 -18.26
N PHE A 312 3.46 -15.51 -17.62
CA PHE A 312 2.37 -15.53 -16.64
C PHE A 312 1.06 -15.32 -17.36
N ILE A 313 0.08 -16.14 -17.00
CA ILE A 313 -1.32 -15.89 -17.31
C ILE A 313 -1.81 -14.83 -16.31
N LYS A 314 -2.73 -13.94 -16.69
CA LYS A 314 -3.19 -12.86 -15.80
C LYS A 314 -3.73 -13.44 -14.50
N PHE A 315 -4.52 -14.52 -14.58
CA PHE A 315 -5.09 -15.19 -13.41
C PHE A 315 -4.02 -15.55 -12.37
N GLU A 316 -2.87 -16.07 -12.79
CA GLU A 316 -1.81 -16.49 -11.86
C GLU A 316 -1.19 -15.32 -11.10
N VAL A 317 -1.17 -14.14 -11.73
CA VAL A 317 -0.73 -12.91 -11.06
C VAL A 317 -1.72 -12.55 -9.96
N TYR A 318 -3.03 -12.54 -10.26
CA TYR A 318 -4.06 -12.23 -9.27
C TYR A 318 -4.11 -13.26 -8.14
N GLU A 319 -4.05 -14.54 -8.47
CA GLU A 319 -3.97 -15.64 -7.50
C GLU A 319 -2.79 -15.45 -6.54
N ALA A 320 -1.60 -15.16 -7.07
CA ALA A 320 -0.43 -14.91 -6.24
C ALA A 320 -0.56 -13.63 -5.39
N LEU A 321 -1.20 -12.57 -5.89
CA LEU A 321 -1.43 -11.35 -5.12
C LEU A 321 -2.44 -11.55 -3.98
N ILE A 322 -3.51 -12.30 -4.22
CA ILE A 322 -4.52 -12.63 -3.20
C ILE A 322 -3.88 -13.49 -2.09
N GLU A 323 -3.16 -14.54 -2.48
CA GLU A 323 -2.44 -15.42 -1.55
C GLU A 323 -1.45 -14.63 -0.70
N ALA A 324 -0.58 -13.85 -1.34
CA ALA A 324 0.46 -13.10 -0.64
C ALA A 324 -0.10 -12.04 0.32
N TRP A 325 -1.29 -11.49 0.02
CA TRP A 325 -1.99 -10.58 0.91
C TRP A 325 -2.59 -11.32 2.11
N ILE A 326 -3.22 -12.49 1.91
CA ILE A 326 -3.78 -13.30 3.00
C ILE A 326 -2.66 -13.76 3.93
N ASP A 327 -1.55 -14.24 3.37
CA ASP A 327 -0.37 -14.63 4.11
C ASP A 327 0.13 -13.49 4.99
N ARG A 328 0.25 -12.28 4.42
CA ARG A 328 0.67 -11.10 5.18
C ARG A 328 -0.23 -10.82 6.38
N GLU A 329 -1.56 -10.86 6.23
CA GLU A 329 -2.45 -10.60 7.38
C GLU A 329 -2.39 -11.73 8.41
N SER A 330 -2.22 -12.99 7.98
CA SER A 330 -2.05 -14.13 8.89
C SER A 330 -0.76 -14.06 9.73
N LEU A 331 0.30 -13.41 9.24
CA LEU A 331 1.55 -13.26 9.99
C LEU A 331 1.39 -12.48 11.31
N LYS A 332 0.26 -11.80 11.51
CA LYS A 332 -0.09 -11.09 12.73
C LYS A 332 -0.58 -12.00 13.86
N TYR A 333 -0.79 -13.29 13.59
CA TYR A 333 -1.26 -14.28 14.56
C TYR A 333 -0.14 -15.24 14.96
N PRO A 334 -0.21 -15.85 16.16
CA PRO A 334 0.66 -16.94 16.55
C PRO A 334 0.57 -18.12 15.58
N GLU A 335 1.67 -18.86 15.37
CA GLU A 335 1.75 -19.98 14.41
C GLU A 335 0.60 -20.99 14.51
N ALA A 336 0.15 -21.31 15.73
CA ALA A 336 -0.94 -22.26 15.98
C ALA A 336 -2.30 -21.80 15.39
N GLU A 337 -2.52 -20.49 15.27
CA GLU A 337 -3.79 -19.91 14.81
C GLU A 337 -3.73 -19.44 13.34
N LYS A 338 -2.53 -19.32 12.76
CA LYS A 338 -2.34 -18.78 11.40
C LYS A 338 -3.15 -19.52 10.36
N LEU A 339 -3.14 -20.86 10.41
CA LEU A 339 -3.84 -21.67 9.42
C LEU A 339 -5.37 -21.49 9.53
N ILE A 340 -5.91 -21.45 10.74
CA ILE A 340 -7.34 -21.24 11.00
C ILE A 340 -7.76 -19.86 10.48
N PHE A 341 -7.01 -18.82 10.85
CA PHE A 341 -7.27 -17.46 10.39
C PHE A 341 -7.20 -17.34 8.87
N LYS A 342 -6.17 -17.94 8.25
CA LYS A 342 -6.00 -17.98 6.79
C LYS A 342 -7.21 -18.63 6.10
N THR A 343 -7.68 -19.77 6.61
CA THR A 343 -8.88 -20.45 6.10
C THR A 343 -10.13 -19.59 6.22
N ASN A 344 -10.37 -18.99 7.39
CA ASN A 344 -11.51 -18.08 7.60
C ASN A 344 -11.47 -16.89 6.63
N LEU A 345 -10.29 -16.32 6.38
CA LEU A 345 -10.13 -15.18 5.49
C LEU A 345 -10.38 -15.55 4.01
N TYR A 346 -9.97 -16.75 3.58
CA TYR A 346 -10.32 -17.27 2.26
C TYR A 346 -11.82 -17.46 2.10
N LEU A 347 -12.45 -18.21 3.02
CA LEU A 347 -13.89 -18.48 2.99
C LEU A 347 -14.69 -17.18 2.98
N PHE A 348 -14.31 -16.23 3.84
CA PHE A 348 -14.95 -14.92 3.90
C PHE A 348 -14.82 -14.15 2.58
N THR A 349 -13.63 -14.16 1.99
CA THR A 349 -13.37 -13.53 0.69
C THR A 349 -14.24 -14.12 -0.42
N TYR A 350 -14.46 -15.43 -0.40
CA TYR A 350 -15.27 -16.12 -1.41
C TYR A 350 -16.76 -15.84 -1.24
N GLU A 351 -17.27 -15.98 -0.02
CA GLU A 351 -18.67 -15.71 0.29
C GLU A 351 -19.06 -14.26 -0.01
N LEU A 352 -18.15 -13.31 0.25
CA LEU A 352 -18.34 -11.92 -0.16
C LEU A 352 -18.40 -11.73 -1.67
N ALA A 353 -17.53 -12.41 -2.42
CA ALA A 353 -17.53 -12.33 -3.88
C ALA A 353 -18.84 -12.86 -4.46
N ILE A 354 -19.34 -13.98 -3.93
CA ILE A 354 -20.63 -14.56 -4.30
C ILE A 354 -21.76 -13.58 -3.97
N HIS A 355 -21.81 -13.07 -2.73
CA HIS A 355 -22.87 -12.15 -2.31
C HIS A 355 -22.89 -10.86 -3.14
N ILE A 356 -21.73 -10.24 -3.40
CA ILE A 356 -21.65 -9.04 -4.24
C ILE A 356 -22.15 -9.36 -5.65
N TYR A 357 -21.76 -10.50 -6.22
CA TYR A 357 -22.24 -10.92 -7.53
C TYR A 357 -23.76 -11.20 -7.57
N GLU A 358 -24.35 -11.72 -6.50
CA GLU A 358 -25.81 -11.94 -6.46
C GLU A 358 -26.59 -10.62 -6.40
N ASN A 359 -26.00 -9.57 -5.84
CA ASN A 359 -26.69 -8.33 -5.52
C ASN A 359 -26.21 -7.09 -6.31
N TYR A 360 -25.26 -7.24 -7.26
CA TYR A 360 -24.61 -6.07 -7.87
C TYR A 360 -25.54 -5.20 -8.73
N LYS A 361 -26.63 -5.76 -9.24
CA LYS A 361 -27.59 -5.01 -10.06
C LYS A 361 -28.33 -3.96 -9.23
N GLU A 362 -28.55 -4.24 -7.95
CA GLU A 362 -29.26 -3.35 -7.02
C GLU A 362 -28.27 -2.46 -6.26
N ASN A 363 -27.20 -3.06 -5.74
CA ASN A 363 -26.29 -2.41 -4.80
C ASN A 363 -24.95 -1.97 -5.43
N GLY A 364 -24.76 -2.19 -6.73
CA GLY A 364 -23.45 -2.04 -7.37
C GLY A 364 -22.43 -3.01 -6.78
N TYR A 365 -21.14 -2.66 -6.81
CA TYR A 365 -20.07 -3.51 -6.26
C TYR A 365 -19.85 -3.36 -4.75
N PHE A 366 -20.87 -2.87 -4.03
CA PHE A 366 -20.78 -2.53 -2.61
C PHE A 366 -21.60 -3.48 -1.75
N ILE A 367 -21.16 -3.66 -0.51
CA ILE A 367 -21.83 -4.43 0.54
C ILE A 367 -21.75 -3.68 1.86
N SER A 368 -22.87 -3.61 2.59
CA SER A 368 -22.90 -2.99 3.92
C SER A 368 -22.12 -3.82 4.94
N PHE A 369 -21.69 -3.17 6.03
CA PHE A 369 -21.03 -3.87 7.13
C PHE A 369 -21.93 -4.96 7.75
N GLU A 370 -23.22 -4.66 7.93
CA GLU A 370 -24.19 -5.58 8.51
C GLU A 370 -24.32 -6.86 7.68
N ASN A 371 -24.41 -6.73 6.35
CA ASN A 371 -24.46 -7.89 5.46
C ASN A 371 -23.14 -8.68 5.49
N SER A 372 -22.00 -8.00 5.60
CA SER A 372 -20.69 -8.65 5.78
C SER A 372 -20.65 -9.47 7.08
N GLN A 373 -21.21 -8.97 8.19
CA GLN A 373 -21.32 -9.73 9.43
C GLN A 373 -22.27 -10.92 9.31
N LYS A 374 -23.42 -10.74 8.66
CA LYS A 374 -24.38 -11.83 8.40
C LYS A 374 -23.74 -12.97 7.60
N ILE A 375 -22.90 -12.65 6.61
CA ILE A 375 -22.15 -13.64 5.83
C ILE A 375 -21.18 -14.42 6.71
N ALA A 376 -20.43 -13.75 7.58
CA ALA A 376 -19.50 -14.41 8.50
C ALA A 376 -20.25 -15.37 9.43
N LEU A 377 -21.34 -14.93 10.04
CA LEU A 377 -22.17 -15.73 10.94
C LEU A 377 -22.82 -16.93 10.24
N LYS A 378 -23.43 -16.71 9.06
CA LYS A 378 -24.12 -17.77 8.29
C LYS A 378 -23.18 -18.91 7.91
N ASN A 379 -21.91 -18.59 7.62
CA ASN A 379 -20.92 -19.54 7.14
C ASN A 379 -19.97 -20.04 8.25
N ASN A 380 -20.28 -19.79 9.52
CA ASN A 380 -19.44 -20.15 10.68
C ASN A 380 -17.99 -19.65 10.57
N ILE A 381 -17.81 -18.48 9.96
CA ILE A 381 -16.50 -17.86 9.78
C ILE A 381 -16.18 -17.06 11.04
N ASN A 382 -15.17 -17.51 11.77
CA ASN A 382 -14.72 -16.83 12.99
C ASN A 382 -13.77 -15.67 12.63
N LEU A 383 -14.37 -14.52 12.30
CA LEU A 383 -13.68 -13.24 12.16
C LEU A 383 -14.40 -12.17 12.99
N ASN A 384 -13.65 -11.39 13.76
CA ASN A 384 -14.20 -10.26 14.51
C ASN A 384 -14.46 -9.05 13.59
N GLU A 385 -15.13 -8.03 14.14
CA GLU A 385 -15.49 -6.82 13.42
C GLU A 385 -14.29 -6.10 12.79
N LEU A 386 -13.17 -5.95 13.50
CA LEU A 386 -11.99 -5.27 12.95
C LEU A 386 -11.32 -6.10 11.86
N GLU A 387 -11.31 -7.42 12.00
CA GLU A 387 -10.81 -8.34 10.98
C GLU A 387 -11.61 -8.20 9.69
N ILE A 388 -12.95 -8.25 9.78
CA ILE A 388 -13.85 -8.05 8.64
C ILE A 388 -13.61 -6.69 7.97
N ARG A 389 -13.45 -5.62 8.76
CA ARG A 389 -13.37 -4.24 8.23
C ARG A 389 -12.00 -3.87 7.69
N SER A 390 -10.93 -4.22 8.40
CA SER A 390 -9.59 -3.65 8.18
C SER A 390 -8.57 -4.67 7.67
N ARG A 391 -8.81 -5.96 7.88
CA ARG A 391 -7.89 -7.05 7.51
C ARG A 391 -8.40 -7.87 6.35
N THR A 392 -9.44 -7.44 5.64
CA THR A 392 -9.96 -8.03 4.39
C THR A 392 -9.44 -7.26 3.17
N LEU A 393 -9.53 -7.85 1.97
CA LEU A 393 -9.23 -7.17 0.70
C LEU A 393 -10.29 -6.12 0.33
N LEU A 394 -10.99 -5.56 1.33
CA LEU A 394 -12.05 -4.60 1.16
C LEU A 394 -11.57 -3.19 1.48
N ASN A 395 -12.19 -2.22 0.81
CA ASN A 395 -12.11 -0.82 1.19
C ASN A 395 -13.50 -0.27 1.42
N ARG A 396 -13.58 0.63 2.40
CA ARG A 396 -14.77 1.38 2.76
C ARG A 396 -14.88 2.62 1.87
N ASN A 397 -16.08 2.94 1.41
CA ASN A 397 -16.39 4.26 0.82
C ASN A 397 -16.72 5.30 1.92
N SER A 398 -17.09 6.52 1.52
CA SER A 398 -17.51 7.58 2.45
C SER A 398 -18.77 7.23 3.26
N ASN A 399 -19.68 6.43 2.68
CA ASN A 399 -20.96 6.06 3.29
C ASN A 399 -20.82 4.96 4.36
N GLY A 400 -19.73 4.20 4.33
CA GLY A 400 -19.51 3.06 5.22
C GLY A 400 -19.73 1.70 4.57
N ASP A 401 -20.03 1.65 3.27
CA ASP A 401 -20.13 0.40 2.52
C ASP A 401 -18.76 -0.05 2.04
N TYR A 402 -18.62 -1.36 1.88
CA TYR A 402 -17.38 -2.03 1.52
C TYR A 402 -17.43 -2.52 0.09
N LYS A 403 -16.29 -2.51 -0.59
CA LYS A 403 -16.08 -3.17 -1.87
C LYS A 403 -14.71 -3.82 -1.90
N PHE A 404 -14.49 -4.74 -2.83
CA PHE A 404 -13.14 -5.21 -3.10
C PHE A 404 -12.21 -4.05 -3.45
N SER A 405 -10.96 -4.16 -3.01
CA SER A 405 -9.93 -3.14 -3.21
C SER A 405 -9.64 -2.85 -4.68
N HIS A 406 -10.05 -3.74 -5.57
CA HIS A 406 -10.17 -3.47 -7.00
C HIS A 406 -11.24 -4.36 -7.63
N LYS A 407 -11.98 -3.86 -8.64
CA LYS A 407 -13.02 -4.63 -9.36
C LYS A 407 -12.48 -5.94 -9.93
N THR A 408 -11.26 -5.92 -10.46
CA THR A 408 -10.66 -7.13 -11.08
C THR A 408 -10.35 -8.24 -10.07
N ILE A 409 -10.29 -7.95 -8.76
CA ILE A 409 -10.14 -9.00 -7.73
C ILE A 409 -11.45 -9.79 -7.63
N LEU A 410 -12.59 -9.10 -7.58
CA LEU A 410 -13.92 -9.73 -7.66
C LEU A 410 -14.03 -10.56 -8.95
N GLU A 411 -13.70 -9.97 -10.10
CA GLU A 411 -13.76 -10.67 -11.38
C GLU A 411 -12.81 -11.87 -11.47
N CYS A 412 -11.64 -11.82 -10.81
CA CYS A 412 -10.76 -12.97 -10.71
C CYS A 412 -11.37 -14.12 -9.90
N LEU A 413 -12.05 -13.82 -8.79
CA LEU A 413 -12.76 -14.83 -7.99
C LEU A 413 -13.95 -15.41 -8.76
N LEU A 414 -14.72 -14.58 -9.47
CA LEU A 414 -15.82 -15.04 -10.32
C LEU A 414 -15.32 -15.92 -11.48
N ALA A 415 -14.19 -15.56 -12.10
CA ALA A 415 -13.56 -16.39 -13.12
C ALA A 415 -13.09 -17.74 -12.54
N TYR A 416 -12.51 -17.73 -11.35
CA TYR A 416 -12.13 -18.96 -10.64
C TYR A 416 -13.33 -19.87 -10.41
N PHE A 417 -14.40 -19.37 -9.79
CA PHE A 417 -15.60 -20.18 -9.52
C PHE A 417 -16.27 -20.66 -10.81
N SER A 418 -16.36 -19.80 -11.83
CA SER A 418 -16.93 -20.15 -13.14
C SER A 418 -16.13 -21.24 -13.83
N PHE A 419 -14.80 -21.16 -13.78
CA PHE A 419 -13.94 -22.17 -14.35
C PHE A 419 -14.09 -23.51 -13.64
N LEU A 420 -14.11 -23.53 -12.30
CA LEU A 420 -14.27 -24.75 -11.52
C LEU A 420 -15.63 -25.42 -11.71
N THR A 421 -16.69 -24.63 -11.88
CA THR A 421 -18.08 -25.13 -12.04
C THR A 421 -18.48 -25.43 -13.49
N ARG A 422 -17.57 -25.24 -14.46
CA ARG A 422 -17.88 -25.40 -15.88
C ARG A 422 -18.32 -26.84 -16.21
N LYS A 423 -19.37 -26.96 -17.02
CA LYS A 423 -19.88 -28.23 -17.54
C LYS A 423 -19.71 -28.28 -19.04
N ASN A 424 -19.20 -29.40 -19.54
CA ASN A 424 -19.17 -29.66 -20.97
C ASN A 424 -20.58 -30.07 -21.43
N ILE A 425 -21.20 -29.28 -22.31
CA ILE A 425 -22.57 -29.48 -22.78
C ILE A 425 -22.65 -29.88 -24.26
N GLY A 426 -21.52 -29.95 -24.96
CA GLY A 426 -21.51 -30.23 -26.40
C GLY A 426 -20.10 -30.33 -26.97
N VAL A 427 -19.99 -30.39 -28.29
CA VAL A 427 -18.67 -30.43 -28.93
C VAL A 427 -17.98 -29.08 -28.75
N ASN A 428 -16.96 -29.06 -27.89
CA ASN A 428 -16.17 -27.88 -27.53
C ASN A 428 -17.01 -26.74 -26.93
N GLN A 429 -18.15 -27.04 -26.33
CA GLN A 429 -19.07 -26.05 -25.77
C GLN A 429 -19.21 -26.26 -24.27
N TYR A 430 -19.08 -25.17 -23.51
CA TYR A 430 -19.04 -25.19 -22.06
C TYR A 430 -20.04 -24.20 -21.50
N GLN A 431 -20.74 -24.63 -20.45
CA GLN A 431 -21.64 -23.81 -19.66
C GLN A 431 -21.03 -23.57 -18.28
N ILE A 432 -21.07 -22.33 -17.80
CA ILE A 432 -20.64 -21.93 -16.46
C ILE A 432 -21.84 -21.53 -15.61
N PHE A 433 -21.65 -21.53 -14.29
CA PHE A 433 -22.73 -21.21 -13.35
C PHE A 433 -22.99 -19.70 -13.23
N TYR A 434 -21.93 -18.88 -13.17
CA TYR A 434 -22.05 -17.44 -13.03
C TYR A 434 -22.17 -16.78 -14.41
N ASN A 435 -23.15 -15.90 -14.59
CA ASN A 435 -23.30 -15.09 -15.79
C ASN A 435 -22.30 -13.93 -15.79
N LEU A 436 -21.33 -14.01 -16.69
CA LEU A 436 -20.22 -13.06 -16.81
C LEU A 436 -20.43 -11.97 -17.88
N GLU A 437 -21.65 -11.78 -18.39
CA GLU A 437 -21.97 -10.80 -19.45
C GLU A 437 -21.54 -9.36 -19.10
N ASN A 438 -21.58 -8.99 -17.82
CA ASN A 438 -21.16 -7.66 -17.33
C ASN A 438 -19.76 -7.67 -16.68
N PHE A 439 -18.99 -8.73 -16.89
CA PHE A 439 -17.70 -9.00 -16.24
C PHE A 439 -16.66 -9.41 -17.29
N ASP A 440 -16.35 -8.50 -18.21
CA ASP A 440 -15.41 -8.71 -19.32
C ASP A 440 -14.05 -9.22 -18.87
N PHE A 441 -13.54 -8.74 -17.73
CA PHE A 441 -12.25 -9.19 -17.23
C PHE A 441 -12.36 -10.63 -16.70
N ALA A 442 -13.46 -10.99 -16.04
CA ALA A 442 -13.71 -12.37 -15.64
C ALA A 442 -13.81 -13.31 -16.85
N GLN A 443 -14.50 -12.91 -17.93
CA GLN A 443 -14.58 -13.67 -19.17
C GLN A 443 -13.19 -13.92 -19.75
N ASN A 444 -12.39 -12.87 -19.93
CA ASN A 444 -11.01 -12.96 -20.41
C ASN A 444 -10.16 -13.91 -19.55
N LEU A 445 -10.35 -13.92 -18.22
CA LEU A 445 -9.64 -14.84 -17.34
C LEU A 445 -10.09 -16.29 -17.51
N VAL A 446 -11.40 -16.56 -17.66
CA VAL A 446 -11.91 -17.91 -17.95
C VAL A 446 -11.33 -18.42 -19.26
N GLU A 447 -11.25 -17.56 -20.28
CA GLU A 447 -10.65 -17.91 -21.57
C GLU A 447 -9.18 -18.31 -21.41
N GLU A 448 -8.42 -17.45 -20.74
CA GLU A 448 -7.00 -17.69 -20.46
C GLU A 448 -6.79 -18.99 -19.68
N LEU A 449 -7.60 -19.26 -18.64
CA LEU A 449 -7.55 -20.49 -17.86
C LEU A 449 -7.78 -21.73 -18.72
N HIS A 450 -8.78 -21.66 -19.61
CA HIS A 450 -9.15 -22.78 -20.47
C HIS A 450 -8.08 -23.06 -21.54
N LEU A 451 -7.62 -22.02 -22.25
CA LEU A 451 -6.64 -22.16 -23.32
C LEU A 451 -5.26 -22.59 -22.82
N ASN A 452 -4.94 -22.29 -21.56
CA ASN A 452 -3.67 -22.68 -20.95
C ASN A 452 -3.75 -23.95 -20.10
N TYR A 453 -4.92 -24.59 -19.99
CA TYR A 453 -5.10 -25.84 -19.25
C TYR A 453 -4.66 -25.75 -17.78
N LYS A 454 -4.93 -24.63 -17.10
CA LYS A 454 -4.54 -24.49 -15.69
C LYS A 454 -5.34 -25.46 -14.83
N GLN A 455 -4.62 -26.31 -14.10
CA GLN A 455 -5.19 -27.33 -13.21
C GLN A 455 -4.94 -27.02 -11.73
N PHE A 456 -3.70 -26.59 -11.44
CA PHE A 456 -3.28 -26.33 -10.08
C PHE A 456 -3.52 -24.86 -9.73
N PHE A 457 -4.36 -24.68 -8.73
CA PHE A 457 -4.69 -23.40 -8.12
C PHE A 457 -4.02 -23.35 -6.75
N LYS A 458 -3.53 -22.18 -6.41
CA LYS A 458 -3.08 -21.85 -5.05
C LYS A 458 -4.24 -21.42 -4.17
N LEU A 459 -5.26 -20.85 -4.79
CA LEU A 459 -6.55 -20.59 -4.17
C LEU A 459 -7.16 -21.90 -3.68
N PRO A 460 -7.64 -21.99 -2.42
CA PRO A 460 -8.33 -23.18 -1.94
C PRO A 460 -9.53 -23.54 -2.83
N ASN A 461 -9.69 -24.82 -3.12
CA ASN A 461 -10.87 -25.30 -3.82
C ASN A 461 -12.03 -25.45 -2.82
N ILE A 462 -13.14 -24.77 -3.09
CA ILE A 462 -14.37 -24.87 -2.29
C ILE A 462 -15.41 -25.80 -2.91
N TYR A 463 -15.17 -26.29 -4.13
CA TYR A 463 -16.03 -27.25 -4.79
C TYR A 463 -15.38 -28.63 -4.73
N GLU A 464 -16.16 -29.68 -4.45
CA GLU A 464 -15.69 -31.06 -4.63
C GLU A 464 -15.47 -31.29 -6.13
N ILE A 465 -14.21 -31.34 -6.56
CA ILE A 465 -13.84 -31.65 -7.93
C ILE A 465 -13.19 -33.04 -7.91
N ASP A 466 -13.59 -33.89 -8.84
CA ASP A 466 -12.85 -35.11 -9.15
C ASP A 466 -11.54 -34.72 -9.86
N ASP A 467 -10.46 -34.65 -9.08
CA ASP A 467 -9.12 -34.27 -9.54
C ASP A 467 -8.68 -35.14 -10.73
N PHE A 468 -9.06 -36.43 -10.75
CA PHE A 468 -8.67 -37.37 -11.81
C PHE A 468 -9.38 -37.08 -13.13
N ALA A 469 -10.68 -36.76 -13.09
CA ALA A 469 -11.44 -36.36 -14.27
C ALA A 469 -10.92 -35.05 -14.88
N SER A 470 -10.49 -34.10 -14.03
CA SER A 470 -9.96 -32.81 -14.46
C SER A 470 -8.60 -32.93 -15.19
N GLU A 471 -7.74 -33.84 -14.72
CA GLU A 471 -6.42 -34.08 -15.29
C GLU A 471 -6.52 -34.73 -16.68
N HIS A 472 -7.36 -35.76 -16.78
CA HIS A 472 -7.57 -36.50 -18.03
C HIS A 472 -8.22 -35.61 -19.10
N ALA A 473 -9.23 -34.81 -18.74
CA ALA A 473 -9.86 -33.86 -19.66
C ALA A 473 -8.85 -32.85 -20.22
N SER A 474 -7.98 -32.29 -19.37
CA SER A 474 -6.99 -31.30 -19.81
C SER A 474 -5.92 -31.89 -20.73
N LYS A 475 -5.44 -33.12 -20.46
CA LYS A 475 -4.52 -33.82 -21.37
C LYS A 475 -5.15 -34.05 -22.73
N VAL A 476 -6.41 -34.48 -22.76
CA VAL A 476 -7.19 -34.66 -23.99
C VAL A 476 -7.33 -33.35 -24.75
N ILE A 477 -7.68 -32.24 -24.09
CA ILE A 477 -7.86 -30.95 -24.77
C ILE A 477 -6.50 -30.40 -25.26
N LYS A 478 -5.42 -30.54 -24.49
CA LYS A 478 -4.06 -30.13 -24.88
C LYS A 478 -3.54 -30.90 -26.09
N GLU A 479 -3.76 -32.22 -26.14
CA GLU A 479 -3.45 -33.04 -27.31
C GLU A 479 -4.35 -32.66 -28.51
N LYS A 480 -5.65 -32.47 -28.28
CA LYS A 480 -6.64 -32.11 -29.31
C LYS A 480 -6.33 -30.79 -30.02
N TYR A 481 -5.74 -29.82 -29.33
CA TYR A 481 -5.45 -28.48 -29.88
C TYR A 481 -3.96 -28.18 -30.09
N LYS A 482 -3.10 -29.20 -30.04
CA LYS A 482 -1.64 -29.05 -30.14
C LYS A 482 -1.18 -28.36 -31.43
N ASN A 483 -1.96 -28.51 -32.51
CA ASN A 483 -1.64 -27.99 -33.85
C ASN A 483 -2.61 -26.92 -34.35
N SER A 484 -3.45 -26.35 -33.49
CA SER A 484 -4.41 -25.30 -33.84
C SER A 484 -4.26 -24.10 -32.93
N LYS A 485 -4.76 -22.93 -33.35
CA LYS A 485 -4.88 -21.75 -32.50
C LYS A 485 -6.32 -21.65 -32.00
N PRO A 486 -6.69 -22.36 -30.91
CA PRO A 486 -8.03 -22.28 -30.37
C PRO A 486 -8.31 -20.84 -29.90
N THR A 487 -9.49 -20.37 -30.23
CA THR A 487 -10.08 -19.12 -29.74
C THR A 487 -11.36 -19.45 -29.00
N ILE A 488 -11.75 -18.63 -28.03
CA ILE A 488 -13.02 -18.80 -27.33
C ILE A 488 -13.99 -17.76 -27.85
N VAL A 489 -15.22 -18.20 -28.09
CA VAL A 489 -16.32 -17.33 -28.51
C VAL A 489 -17.45 -17.52 -27.50
N TRP A 490 -17.81 -16.45 -26.80
CA TRP A 490 -18.97 -16.41 -25.92
C TRP A 490 -20.24 -16.33 -26.74
N GLU A 491 -21.19 -17.23 -26.46
CA GLU A 491 -22.52 -17.22 -27.06
C GLU A 491 -23.48 -16.32 -26.25
N ASN A 492 -23.28 -16.31 -24.93
CA ASN A 492 -23.87 -15.40 -23.96
C ASN A 492 -22.98 -15.39 -22.71
N GLY A 493 -23.33 -14.67 -21.65
CA GLY A 493 -22.47 -14.59 -20.46
C GLY A 493 -22.31 -15.89 -19.65
N MET A 494 -23.05 -16.97 -19.97
CA MET A 494 -22.97 -18.27 -19.29
C MET A 494 -22.45 -19.40 -20.18
N THR A 495 -22.35 -19.20 -21.49
CA THR A 495 -21.98 -20.24 -22.44
C THR A 495 -20.93 -19.75 -23.40
N TYR A 496 -19.88 -20.56 -23.60
CA TYR A 496 -18.85 -20.30 -24.59
C TYR A 496 -18.48 -21.57 -25.35
N ARG A 497 -17.95 -21.39 -26.56
CA ARG A 497 -17.37 -22.48 -27.35
C ARG A 497 -15.91 -22.22 -27.67
N ILE A 498 -15.16 -23.31 -27.83
CA ILE A 498 -13.80 -23.28 -28.37
C ILE A 498 -13.89 -23.45 -29.88
N HIS A 499 -13.50 -22.41 -30.60
CA HIS A 499 -13.41 -22.38 -32.05
C HIS A 499 -11.96 -22.63 -32.47
N LEU A 500 -11.77 -23.61 -33.36
CA LEU A 500 -10.46 -23.90 -33.94
C LEU A 500 -10.33 -23.16 -35.26
N GLN A 501 -9.42 -22.21 -35.32
CA GLN A 501 -8.99 -21.70 -36.61
C GLN A 501 -8.10 -22.75 -37.26
N ASP A 502 -8.51 -23.24 -38.43
CA ASP A 502 -7.64 -24.04 -39.28
C ASP A 502 -6.45 -23.17 -39.70
N LEU A 503 -5.24 -23.64 -39.40
CA LEU A 503 -4.01 -23.03 -39.93
C LEU A 503 -3.96 -23.43 -41.41
N SER A 504 -4.40 -22.53 -42.28
CA SER A 504 -4.19 -22.61 -43.73
C SER A 504 -2.72 -22.63 -44.10
#